data_AF-A0A531MIZ1-F1
#
_entry.id   AF-A0A531MIZ1-F1
#
_cell.length_a   1.000
_cell.length_b   1.000
_cell.length_c   1.000
_cell.angle_alpha   90.00
_cell.angle_beta   90.00
_cell.angle_gamma   90.00
#
_symmetry.space_group_name_H-M   'P 1'
#
loop_
_entity.id
_entity.type
_entity.pdbx_description
1 polymer ?
#
loop_
_entity_poly.entity_id
_entity_poly.type
_entity_poly.pdbx_seq_one_letter_code
_entity_poly.pdbx_strand_id
1 'polypeptide(L)'
;LAPPHIILRRALIEGRQLPNIARDIGLFMARTLFRGSDLHMPTKDRKADLALFADNVELCGITEDLVFTDPYFDAKLNRHTSPQLDGLVAELRADRDLKVEAQRLKHLFAANAETLLHGDLHSGSIMVTDTETRMIDPEFAFYGPIAFDVGMLLANFWMSFFSQRGHEDKGRRDAMRAYLLGVTNETWAVFRAEFSVLWRSERTGMLYQRSLFEDQGDILAAEQALDHVLHQIWTDLLGFAGIEVHRRILGLAHNADFETIADEDVRASCEAKALKFGRHIAVNRRQIYSIDEVNS
;
A
#
# COMPACT_ATOMS: atom_id res chain seq x y z
N LEU A 1 -14.57 16.95 -0.39
CA LEU A 1 -14.13 18.10 -1.24
C LEU A 1 -15.26 18.46 -2.20
N ALA A 2 -15.38 19.73 -2.59
CA ALA A 2 -16.38 20.15 -3.56
C ALA A 2 -15.96 19.76 -5.00
N PRO A 3 -16.91 19.68 -5.95
CA PRO A 3 -16.59 19.63 -7.38
C PRO A 3 -15.54 20.69 -7.76
N PRO A 4 -14.59 20.38 -8.66
CA PRO A 4 -14.61 19.28 -9.65
C PRO A 4 -13.89 17.99 -9.23
N HIS A 5 -13.55 17.80 -7.95
CA HIS A 5 -12.83 16.62 -7.47
C HIS A 5 -13.63 15.32 -7.67
N ILE A 6 -12.99 14.28 -8.21
CA ILE A 6 -13.54 12.92 -8.28
C ILE A 6 -12.63 11.92 -7.58
N ILE A 7 -13.15 10.75 -7.22
CA ILE A 7 -12.34 9.67 -6.63
C ILE A 7 -11.34 9.15 -7.68
N LEU A 8 -10.07 8.99 -7.29
CA LEU A 8 -8.98 8.55 -8.16
C LEU A 8 -9.30 7.19 -8.78
N ARG A 9 -9.79 6.22 -8.01
CA ARG A 9 -10.22 4.91 -8.52
C ARG A 9 -11.15 5.03 -9.72
N ARG A 10 -12.15 5.91 -9.65
CA ARG A 10 -13.07 6.17 -10.76
C ARG A 10 -12.34 6.75 -11.97
N ALA A 11 -11.43 7.70 -11.75
CA ALA A 11 -10.63 8.28 -12.82
C ALA A 11 -9.77 7.22 -13.54
N LEU A 12 -9.18 6.27 -12.79
CA LEU A 12 -8.36 5.19 -13.33
C LEU A 12 -9.17 4.16 -14.13
N ILE A 13 -10.39 3.82 -13.68
CA ILE A 13 -11.32 2.97 -14.44
C ILE A 13 -11.75 3.65 -15.75
N GLU A 14 -12.03 4.95 -15.70
CA GLU A 14 -12.29 5.77 -16.89
C GLU A 14 -11.03 5.87 -17.79
N GLY A 15 -9.86 5.52 -17.26
CA GLY A 15 -8.51 5.55 -17.86
C GLY A 15 -8.00 6.96 -18.14
N ARG A 16 -8.26 7.85 -17.20
CA ARG A 16 -7.63 9.17 -17.15
C ARG A 16 -6.19 9.02 -16.66
N GLN A 17 -5.26 9.59 -17.41
CA GLN A 17 -3.85 9.69 -17.04
C GLN A 17 -3.62 11.04 -16.37
N LEU A 18 -3.44 11.03 -15.05
CA LEU A 18 -3.31 12.23 -14.21
C LEU A 18 -1.82 12.50 -13.95
N PRO A 19 -1.23 13.58 -14.45
CA PRO A 19 0.23 13.73 -14.50
C PRO A 19 0.88 13.91 -13.12
N ASN A 20 0.16 14.44 -12.13
CA ASN A 20 0.75 14.83 -10.85
C ASN A 20 0.63 13.77 -9.74
N ILE A 21 -0.20 12.74 -9.92
CA ILE A 21 -0.58 11.86 -8.80
C ILE A 21 0.60 11.13 -8.20
N ALA A 22 1.56 10.68 -9.02
CA ALA A 22 2.70 9.93 -8.52
C ALA A 22 3.57 10.78 -7.59
N ARG A 23 3.89 12.00 -8.03
CA ARG A 23 4.64 12.98 -7.24
C ARG A 23 3.89 13.37 -5.97
N ASP A 24 2.63 13.77 -6.08
CA ASP A 24 1.87 14.29 -4.93
C ASP A 24 1.68 13.22 -3.85
N ILE A 25 1.40 11.99 -4.27
CA ILE A 25 1.25 10.84 -3.38
C ILE A 25 2.59 10.49 -2.72
N GLY A 26 3.69 10.40 -3.49
CA GLY A 26 5.01 10.10 -2.94
C GLY A 26 5.44 11.13 -1.89
N LEU A 27 5.19 12.41 -2.15
CA LEU A 27 5.46 13.50 -1.21
C LEU A 27 4.59 13.41 0.04
N PHE A 28 3.29 13.11 -0.13
CA PHE A 28 2.38 12.93 1.01
C PHE A 28 2.89 11.83 1.93
N MET A 29 3.10 10.62 1.40
CA MET A 29 3.53 9.47 2.18
C MET A 29 4.88 9.74 2.87
N ALA A 30 5.87 10.27 2.16
CA ALA A 30 7.18 10.55 2.77
C ALA A 30 7.06 11.52 3.95
N ARG A 31 6.28 12.61 3.77
CA ARG A 31 6.16 13.66 4.78
C ARG A 31 5.34 13.23 5.99
N THR A 32 4.19 12.60 5.77
CA THR A 32 3.32 12.17 6.89
C THR A 32 3.97 11.04 7.66
N LEU A 33 4.46 10.01 6.97
CA LEU A 33 5.02 8.82 7.61
C LEU A 33 6.36 9.13 8.31
N PHE A 34 7.19 10.03 7.77
CA PHE A 34 8.41 10.46 8.46
C PHE A 34 8.10 11.32 9.69
N ARG A 35 7.31 12.39 9.52
CA ARG A 35 7.10 13.38 10.57
C ARG A 35 6.20 12.90 11.70
N GLY A 36 5.39 11.87 11.49
CA GLY A 36 4.60 11.20 12.53
C GLY A 36 5.37 10.14 13.33
N SER A 37 6.65 9.91 13.02
CA SER A 37 7.45 8.82 13.61
C SER A 37 8.43 9.28 14.68
N ASP A 38 9.00 8.30 15.40
CA ASP A 38 10.13 8.51 16.32
C ASP A 38 11.43 8.97 15.62
N LEU A 39 11.47 9.08 14.28
CA LEU A 39 12.57 9.73 13.54
C LEU A 39 12.54 11.25 13.67
N HIS A 40 11.37 11.84 13.86
CA HIS A 40 11.17 13.29 13.87
C HIS A 40 10.61 13.80 15.20
N MET A 41 9.56 13.16 15.71
CA MET A 41 8.80 13.67 16.85
C MET A 41 9.60 13.59 18.16
N PRO A 42 9.42 14.57 19.06
CA PRO A 42 9.82 14.43 20.46
C PRO A 42 9.14 13.22 21.10
N THR A 43 9.88 12.41 21.86
CA THR A 43 9.37 11.17 22.47
C THR A 43 8.09 11.38 23.26
N LYS A 44 7.99 12.47 24.04
CA LYS A 44 6.80 12.75 24.84
C LYS A 44 5.55 12.88 23.97
N ASP A 45 5.64 13.66 22.91
CA ASP A 45 4.50 13.95 22.02
C ASP A 45 4.14 12.71 21.22
N ARG A 46 5.14 11.99 20.70
CA ARG A 46 4.93 10.71 20.02
C ARG A 46 4.20 9.69 20.90
N LYS A 47 4.57 9.58 22.19
CA LYS A 47 3.94 8.64 23.12
C LYS A 47 2.53 9.08 23.53
N ALA A 48 2.28 10.38 23.60
CA ALA A 48 0.95 10.92 23.80
C ALA A 48 0.04 10.61 22.61
N ASP A 49 0.53 10.82 21.38
CA ASP A 49 -0.22 10.51 20.16
C ASP A 49 -0.47 9.00 20.02
N LEU A 50 0.52 8.16 20.32
CA LEU A 50 0.33 6.71 20.37
C LEU A 50 -0.80 6.32 21.32
N ALA A 51 -0.84 6.91 22.52
CA ALA A 51 -1.90 6.63 23.50
C ALA A 51 -3.28 7.14 23.02
N LEU A 52 -3.33 8.29 22.35
CA LEU A 52 -4.56 8.87 21.82
C LEU A 52 -5.15 8.00 20.70
N PHE A 53 -4.33 7.56 19.75
CA PHE A 53 -4.79 6.80 18.58
C PHE A 53 -4.92 5.29 18.84
N ALA A 54 -4.45 4.78 19.98
CA ALA A 54 -4.68 3.39 20.38
C ALA A 54 -6.16 3.06 20.63
N ASP A 55 -7.02 4.07 20.83
CA ASP A 55 -8.46 3.90 21.04
C ASP A 55 -9.23 3.53 19.75
N ASN A 56 -8.57 3.56 18.58
CA ASN A 56 -9.18 3.17 17.30
C ASN A 56 -9.34 1.64 17.13
N VAL A 57 -9.70 0.95 18.22
CA VAL A 57 -9.66 -0.51 18.37
C VAL A 57 -10.62 -1.21 17.41
N GLU A 58 -11.81 -0.66 17.18
CA GLU A 58 -12.82 -1.28 16.30
C GLU A 58 -12.35 -1.31 14.85
N LEU A 59 -11.81 -0.20 14.34
CA LEU A 59 -11.31 -0.10 12.97
C LEU A 59 -10.02 -0.92 12.77
N CYS A 60 -9.13 -0.95 13.77
CA CYS A 60 -7.97 -1.85 13.75
C CYS A 60 -8.42 -3.32 13.71
N GLY A 61 -9.40 -3.71 14.53
CA GLY A 61 -9.95 -5.07 14.55
C GLY A 61 -10.56 -5.49 13.21
N ILE A 62 -11.27 -4.57 12.53
CA ILE A 62 -11.78 -4.81 11.17
C ILE A 62 -10.63 -5.12 10.21
N THR A 63 -9.55 -4.33 10.23
CA THR A 63 -8.39 -4.58 9.37
C THR A 63 -7.69 -5.89 9.72
N GLU A 64 -7.48 -6.17 10.99
CA GLU A 64 -6.87 -7.41 11.48
C GLU A 64 -7.60 -8.68 11.01
N ASP A 65 -8.92 -8.65 10.98
CA ASP A 65 -9.73 -9.78 10.54
C ASP A 65 -9.87 -9.81 9.01
N LEU A 66 -10.37 -8.72 8.42
CA LEU A 66 -10.74 -8.71 6.99
C LEU A 66 -9.55 -8.63 6.04
N VAL A 67 -8.42 -8.08 6.45
CA VAL A 67 -7.22 -7.99 5.60
C VAL A 67 -6.31 -9.20 5.80
N PHE A 68 -6.05 -9.58 7.05
CA PHE A 68 -5.00 -10.55 7.35
C PHE A 68 -5.49 -11.97 7.68
N THR A 69 -6.80 -12.18 7.85
CA THR A 69 -7.34 -13.44 8.37
C THR A 69 -8.34 -14.06 7.40
N ASP A 70 -9.44 -13.37 7.13
CA ASP A 70 -10.58 -13.88 6.36
C ASP A 70 -10.22 -14.41 4.97
N PRO A 71 -9.42 -13.73 4.13
CA PRO A 71 -9.11 -14.19 2.77
C PRO A 71 -8.45 -15.59 2.71
N TYR A 72 -7.86 -16.05 3.82
CA TYR A 72 -7.02 -17.24 3.89
C TYR A 72 -7.75 -18.49 4.40
N PHE A 73 -9.04 -18.41 4.67
CA PHE A 73 -9.90 -19.57 4.95
C PHE A 73 -11.30 -19.37 4.38
N ASP A 74 -12.18 -20.35 4.57
CA ASP A 74 -13.58 -20.23 4.14
C ASP A 74 -14.39 -19.40 5.14
N ALA A 75 -14.12 -18.09 5.17
CA ALA A 75 -14.81 -17.13 6.02
C ALA A 75 -16.21 -16.81 5.45
N LYS A 76 -17.18 -16.59 6.34
CA LYS A 76 -18.59 -16.34 6.00
C LYS A 76 -18.78 -15.11 5.09
N LEU A 77 -17.94 -14.10 5.25
CA LEU A 77 -18.05 -12.82 4.55
C LEU A 77 -17.27 -12.78 3.22
N ASN A 78 -16.48 -13.81 2.93
CA ASN A 78 -15.73 -13.90 1.70
C ASN A 78 -16.65 -14.19 0.52
N ARG A 79 -16.31 -13.60 -0.62
CA ARG A 79 -16.86 -13.97 -1.92
C ARG A 79 -15.78 -13.77 -2.99
N HIS A 80 -15.97 -14.39 -4.14
CA HIS A 80 -15.11 -14.26 -5.31
C HIS A 80 -15.93 -14.53 -6.56
N THR A 81 -15.40 -14.19 -7.75
CA THR A 81 -16.06 -14.50 -9.02
C THR A 81 -16.14 -16.02 -9.22
N SER A 82 -17.33 -16.57 -9.05
CA SER A 82 -17.62 -18.00 -8.98
C SER A 82 -18.51 -18.43 -10.15
N PRO A 83 -18.24 -19.58 -10.79
CA PRO A 83 -17.29 -20.63 -10.38
C PRO A 83 -15.85 -20.44 -10.90
N GLN A 84 -15.58 -19.36 -11.64
CA GLN A 84 -14.35 -19.18 -12.40
C GLN A 84 -13.07 -19.20 -11.54
N LEU A 85 -13.13 -18.70 -10.30
CA LEU A 85 -11.99 -18.64 -9.39
C LEU A 85 -11.94 -19.77 -8.35
N ASP A 86 -12.94 -20.64 -8.25
CA ASP A 86 -13.06 -21.64 -7.17
C ASP A 86 -11.78 -22.47 -6.98
N GLY A 87 -11.22 -22.98 -8.08
CA GLY A 87 -9.99 -23.78 -8.04
C GLY A 87 -8.79 -22.99 -7.52
N LEU A 88 -8.59 -21.75 -8.00
CA LEU A 88 -7.49 -20.90 -7.55
C LEU A 88 -7.66 -20.48 -6.08
N VAL A 89 -8.89 -20.18 -5.66
CA VAL A 89 -9.18 -19.83 -4.26
C VAL A 89 -8.92 -21.00 -3.33
N ALA A 90 -9.28 -22.23 -3.74
CA ALA A 90 -8.95 -23.43 -2.99
C ALA A 90 -7.43 -23.63 -2.86
N GLU A 91 -6.67 -23.41 -3.94
CA GLU A 91 -5.20 -23.47 -3.93
C GLU A 91 -4.60 -22.42 -2.97
N LEU A 92 -5.03 -21.15 -3.05
CA LEU A 92 -4.53 -20.07 -2.19
C LEU A 92 -4.87 -20.30 -0.72
N ARG A 93 -6.08 -20.80 -0.41
CA ARG A 93 -6.47 -21.17 0.95
C ARG A 93 -5.75 -22.44 1.44
N ALA A 94 -5.13 -23.23 0.58
CA ALA A 94 -4.26 -24.33 0.96
C ALA A 94 -2.77 -23.93 1.05
N ASP A 95 -2.37 -22.78 0.50
CA ASP A 95 -0.99 -22.30 0.47
C ASP A 95 -0.49 -21.96 1.88
N ARG A 96 0.43 -22.79 2.38
CA ARG A 96 1.03 -22.64 3.70
C ARG A 96 1.91 -21.40 3.79
N ASP A 97 2.72 -21.13 2.77
CA ASP A 97 3.68 -20.03 2.80
C ASP A 97 2.94 -18.70 2.81
N LEU A 98 1.89 -18.60 2.01
CA LEU A 98 1.02 -17.43 1.99
C LEU A 98 0.36 -17.16 3.34
N LYS A 99 -0.19 -18.20 3.99
CA LYS A 99 -0.79 -18.09 5.32
C LYS A 99 0.21 -17.64 6.39
N VAL A 100 1.40 -18.22 6.39
CA VAL A 100 2.47 -17.87 7.33
C VAL A 100 2.88 -16.41 7.12
N GLU A 101 3.02 -15.97 5.88
CA GLU A 101 3.38 -14.58 5.59
C GLU A 101 2.25 -13.59 5.91
N ALA A 102 0.98 -13.95 5.67
CA ALA A 102 -0.17 -13.15 6.11
C ALA A 102 -0.18 -12.94 7.63
N GLN A 103 0.07 -13.99 8.41
CA GLN A 103 0.13 -13.88 9.87
C GLN A 103 1.38 -13.14 10.37
N ARG A 104 2.52 -13.25 9.67
CA ARG A 104 3.69 -12.43 9.97
C ARG A 104 3.41 -10.94 9.74
N LEU A 105 2.69 -10.60 8.68
CA LEU A 105 2.29 -9.22 8.40
C LEU A 105 1.22 -8.72 9.38
N LYS A 106 0.28 -9.58 9.81
CA LYS A 106 -0.65 -9.28 10.91
C LYS A 106 0.11 -8.93 12.20
N HIS A 107 1.15 -9.69 12.53
CA HIS A 107 1.98 -9.41 13.69
C HIS A 107 2.69 -8.06 13.57
N LEU A 108 3.25 -7.72 12.40
CA LEU A 108 3.84 -6.40 12.17
C LEU A 108 2.79 -5.29 12.32
N PHE A 109 1.60 -5.46 11.73
CA PHE A 109 0.49 -4.50 11.85
C PHE A 109 0.09 -4.26 13.32
N ALA A 110 -0.07 -5.34 14.10
CA ALA A 110 -0.55 -5.27 15.47
C ALA A 110 0.49 -4.79 16.49
N ALA A 111 1.80 -5.01 16.24
CA ALA A 111 2.85 -4.77 17.24
C ALA A 111 3.82 -3.65 16.88
N ASN A 112 3.95 -3.29 15.59
CA ASN A 112 4.99 -2.36 15.15
C ASN A 112 4.43 -0.94 14.96
N ALA A 113 4.38 -0.18 16.05
CA ALA A 113 3.93 1.20 16.07
C ALA A 113 5.04 2.17 15.63
N GLU A 114 5.27 2.32 14.32
CA GLU A 114 6.34 3.16 13.75
C GLU A 114 5.93 4.62 13.55
N THR A 115 4.74 4.86 12.99
CA THR A 115 4.25 6.20 12.64
C THR A 115 2.73 6.25 12.64
N LEU A 116 2.16 7.47 12.65
CA LEU A 116 0.73 7.66 12.45
C LEU A 116 0.37 7.40 10.97
N LEU A 117 -0.34 6.29 10.73
CA LEU A 117 -0.82 5.90 9.42
C LEU A 117 -2.12 6.63 9.06
N HIS A 118 -2.41 6.70 7.76
CA HIS A 118 -3.76 6.89 7.25
C HIS A 118 -4.62 5.64 7.54
N GLY A 119 -4.04 4.44 7.42
CA GLY A 119 -4.67 3.19 7.85
C GLY A 119 -5.65 2.53 6.85
N ASP A 120 -5.99 3.21 5.75
CA ASP A 120 -6.73 2.63 4.60
C ASP A 120 -6.43 3.43 3.32
N LEU A 121 -5.14 3.67 3.07
CA LEU A 121 -4.69 4.50 1.96
C LEU A 121 -4.77 3.73 0.63
N HIS A 122 -5.93 3.80 -0.01
CA HIS A 122 -6.18 3.22 -1.33
C HIS A 122 -6.66 4.27 -2.35
N SER A 123 -6.75 3.92 -3.64
CA SER A 123 -7.19 4.88 -4.68
C SER A 123 -8.64 5.36 -4.52
N GLY A 124 -9.44 4.71 -3.67
CA GLY A 124 -10.76 5.21 -3.23
C GLY A 124 -10.69 6.34 -2.19
N SER A 125 -9.56 6.48 -1.48
CA SER A 125 -9.31 7.45 -0.39
C SER A 125 -8.51 8.65 -0.92
N ILE A 126 -8.51 8.83 -2.24
CA ILE A 126 -7.83 9.91 -2.94
C ILE A 126 -8.82 10.55 -3.87
N MET A 127 -8.97 11.86 -3.77
CA MET A 127 -9.71 12.68 -4.71
C MET A 127 -8.75 13.49 -5.59
N VAL A 128 -9.11 13.64 -6.85
CA VAL A 128 -8.26 14.25 -7.87
C VAL A 128 -9.01 15.22 -8.77
N THR A 129 -8.29 16.22 -9.24
CA THR A 129 -8.60 17.00 -10.45
C THR A 129 -7.47 16.75 -11.47
N ASP A 130 -7.43 17.49 -12.59
CA ASP A 130 -6.30 17.38 -13.52
C ASP A 130 -4.98 17.88 -12.92
N THR A 131 -5.04 18.69 -11.85
CA THR A 131 -3.86 19.35 -11.25
C THR A 131 -3.69 19.12 -9.76
N GLU A 132 -4.73 18.65 -9.04
CA GLU A 132 -4.69 18.46 -7.59
C GLU A 132 -4.87 16.99 -7.20
N THR A 133 -4.15 16.58 -6.15
CA THR A 133 -4.25 15.27 -5.52
C THR A 133 -4.48 15.44 -4.02
N ARG A 134 -5.58 14.89 -3.49
CA ARG A 134 -6.00 15.08 -2.09
C ARG A 134 -6.36 13.74 -1.44
N MET A 135 -5.62 13.35 -0.43
CA MET A 135 -5.93 12.20 0.42
C MET A 135 -7.06 12.58 1.38
N ILE A 136 -8.01 11.67 1.56
CA ILE A 136 -9.22 11.85 2.36
C ILE A 136 -9.47 10.59 3.19
N ASP A 137 -10.33 10.71 4.20
CA ASP A 137 -10.85 9.56 4.96
C ASP A 137 -9.83 8.78 5.81
N PRO A 138 -8.99 9.44 6.63
CA PRO A 138 -8.05 8.75 7.51
C PRO A 138 -8.74 8.22 8.77
N GLU A 139 -9.94 7.65 8.66
CA GLU A 139 -10.69 7.15 9.83
C GLU A 139 -10.00 5.95 10.49
N PHE A 140 -9.30 5.13 9.70
CA PHE A 140 -8.48 4.00 10.17
C PHE A 140 -7.12 4.44 10.75
N ALA A 141 -6.89 5.73 10.98
CA ALA A 141 -5.60 6.21 11.48
C ALA A 141 -5.26 5.60 12.84
N PHE A 142 -4.07 5.02 12.92
CA PHE A 142 -3.46 4.50 14.14
C PHE A 142 -1.94 4.48 13.99
N TYR A 143 -1.21 4.23 15.08
CA TYR A 143 0.23 4.04 14.99
C TYR A 143 0.58 2.62 14.55
N GLY A 144 1.08 2.49 13.33
CA GLY A 144 1.43 1.20 12.72
C GLY A 144 2.69 1.27 11.86
N PRO A 145 2.97 0.23 11.07
CA PRO A 145 4.19 0.15 10.27
C PRO A 145 4.10 1.05 9.04
N ILE A 146 5.13 1.87 8.78
CA ILE A 146 5.24 2.80 7.63
C ILE A 146 4.89 2.10 6.31
N ALA A 147 5.38 0.87 6.16
CA ALA A 147 5.20 0.07 4.97
C ALA A 147 3.74 -0.29 4.65
N PHE A 148 2.82 -0.22 5.62
CA PHE A 148 1.41 -0.54 5.42
C PHE A 148 0.75 0.42 4.43
N ASP A 149 0.75 1.72 4.71
CA ASP A 149 0.15 2.73 3.83
C ASP A 149 0.78 2.71 2.42
N VAL A 150 2.10 2.53 2.34
CA VAL A 150 2.81 2.47 1.06
C VAL A 150 2.40 1.23 0.25
N GLY A 151 2.36 0.06 0.89
CA GLY A 151 1.97 -1.20 0.25
C GLY A 151 0.51 -1.20 -0.19
N MET A 152 -0.38 -0.74 0.69
CA MET A 152 -1.80 -0.55 0.45
C MET A 152 -2.07 0.27 -0.80
N LEU A 153 -1.34 1.38 -0.96
CA LEU A 153 -1.53 2.29 -2.06
C LEU A 153 -1.00 1.73 -3.38
N LEU A 154 0.22 1.18 -3.39
CA LEU A 154 0.81 0.60 -4.59
C LEU A 154 0.02 -0.63 -5.08
N ALA A 155 -0.51 -1.45 -4.17
CA ALA A 155 -1.43 -2.54 -4.51
C ALA A 155 -2.63 -2.07 -5.33
N ASN A 156 -3.19 -0.89 -5.01
CA ASN A 156 -4.33 -0.36 -5.74
C ASN A 156 -3.98 0.08 -7.17
N PHE A 157 -2.75 0.57 -7.42
CA PHE A 157 -2.28 0.82 -8.78
C PHE A 157 -2.02 -0.47 -9.56
N TRP A 158 -1.44 -1.50 -8.93
CA TRP A 158 -1.27 -2.82 -9.56
C TRP A 158 -2.61 -3.49 -9.86
N MET A 159 -3.59 -3.44 -8.95
CA MET A 159 -4.95 -3.93 -9.22
C MET A 159 -5.60 -3.18 -10.38
N SER A 160 -5.47 -1.85 -10.42
CA SER A 160 -5.93 -1.03 -11.55
C SER A 160 -5.22 -1.44 -12.85
N PHE A 161 -3.94 -1.82 -12.81
CA PHE A 161 -3.22 -2.32 -13.98
C PHE A 161 -3.80 -3.65 -14.48
N PHE A 162 -4.03 -4.60 -13.58
CA PHE A 162 -4.60 -5.91 -13.94
C PHE A 162 -6.04 -5.79 -14.44
N SER A 163 -6.82 -4.84 -13.93
CA SER A 163 -8.21 -4.63 -14.35
C SER A 163 -8.34 -3.99 -15.74
N GLN A 164 -7.32 -3.28 -16.23
CA GLN A 164 -7.42 -2.51 -17.49
C GLN A 164 -7.90 -3.32 -18.69
N ARG A 165 -7.58 -4.63 -18.76
CA ARG A 165 -8.06 -5.50 -19.85
C ARG A 165 -9.59 -5.60 -19.88
N GLY A 166 -10.24 -5.57 -18.72
CA GLY A 166 -11.69 -5.60 -18.61
C GLY A 166 -12.38 -4.27 -18.91
N HIS A 167 -11.63 -3.22 -19.22
CA HIS A 167 -12.13 -1.86 -19.50
C HIS A 167 -11.82 -1.40 -20.92
N GLU A 168 -11.67 -2.32 -21.87
CA GLU A 168 -11.25 -2.05 -23.26
C GLU A 168 -12.41 -1.72 -24.23
N ASP A 169 -13.65 -1.60 -23.73
CA ASP A 169 -14.85 -1.32 -24.53
C ASP A 169 -14.75 -0.01 -25.34
N LYS A 170 -13.98 0.96 -24.83
CA LYS A 170 -13.74 2.27 -25.45
C LYS A 170 -12.36 2.36 -26.13
N GLY A 171 -11.66 1.25 -26.29
CA GLY A 171 -10.36 1.17 -26.93
C GLY A 171 -9.28 0.51 -26.08
N ARG A 172 -8.14 0.26 -26.73
CA ARG A 172 -6.99 -0.42 -26.11
C ARG A 172 -6.47 0.37 -24.90
N ARG A 173 -6.15 -0.34 -23.82
CA ARG A 173 -5.63 0.26 -22.57
C ARG A 173 -4.12 0.11 -22.40
N ASP A 174 -3.36 -0.11 -23.48
CA ASP A 174 -1.89 -0.25 -23.42
C ASP A 174 -1.21 0.96 -22.80
N ALA A 175 -1.60 2.17 -23.23
CA ALA A 175 -1.04 3.41 -22.70
C ALA A 175 -1.41 3.60 -21.22
N MET A 176 -2.61 3.20 -20.80
CA MET A 176 -3.03 3.27 -19.41
C MET A 176 -2.27 2.27 -18.53
N ARG A 177 -2.02 1.05 -19.02
CA ARG A 177 -1.17 0.05 -18.35
C ARG A 177 0.25 0.57 -18.15
N ALA A 178 0.87 1.12 -19.20
CA ALA A 178 2.20 1.72 -19.11
C ALA A 178 2.24 2.90 -18.13
N TYR A 179 1.21 3.76 -18.16
CA TYR A 179 1.04 4.86 -17.23
C TYR A 179 0.97 4.38 -15.78
N LEU A 180 0.17 3.35 -15.46
CA LEU A 180 0.03 2.82 -14.10
C LEU A 180 1.34 2.27 -13.55
N LEU A 181 2.12 1.54 -14.36
CA LEU A 181 3.45 1.09 -13.95
C LEU A 181 4.39 2.29 -13.72
N GLY A 182 4.34 3.29 -14.60
CA GLY A 182 5.06 4.55 -14.43
C GLY A 182 4.72 5.27 -13.12
N VAL A 183 3.43 5.31 -12.75
CA VAL A 183 2.96 5.89 -11.48
C VAL A 183 3.55 5.14 -10.29
N THR A 184 3.56 3.80 -10.29
CA THR A 184 4.18 3.04 -9.18
C THR A 184 5.68 3.32 -9.04
N ASN A 185 6.40 3.36 -10.16
CA ASN A 185 7.83 3.67 -10.20
C ASN A 185 8.13 5.07 -9.67
N GLU A 186 7.43 6.08 -10.19
CA GLU A 186 7.65 7.47 -9.80
C GLU A 186 7.20 7.72 -8.35
N THR A 187 6.08 7.14 -7.91
CA THR A 187 5.61 7.29 -6.51
C THR A 187 6.67 6.78 -5.53
N TRP A 188 7.22 5.59 -5.78
CA TRP A 188 8.27 5.02 -4.93
C TRP A 188 9.56 5.83 -5.00
N ALA A 189 9.96 6.29 -6.19
CA ALA A 189 11.15 7.13 -6.35
C ALA A 189 11.02 8.46 -5.59
N VAL A 190 9.87 9.13 -5.69
CA VAL A 190 9.58 10.39 -4.98
C VAL A 190 9.52 10.16 -3.47
N PHE A 191 8.86 9.08 -3.02
CA PHE A 191 8.82 8.71 -1.61
C PHE A 191 10.24 8.56 -1.04
N ARG A 192 11.09 7.75 -1.68
CA ARG A 192 12.47 7.55 -1.22
C ARG A 192 13.25 8.86 -1.21
N ALA A 193 13.18 9.63 -2.28
CA ALA A 193 13.94 10.87 -2.40
C ALA A 193 13.56 11.88 -1.30
N GLU A 194 12.25 12.10 -1.09
CA GLU A 194 11.77 13.01 -0.05
C GLU A 194 12.05 12.47 1.36
N PHE A 195 11.85 11.18 1.61
CA PHE A 195 12.16 10.56 2.90
C PHE A 195 13.65 10.69 3.24
N SER A 196 14.54 10.49 2.26
CA SER A 196 15.98 10.71 2.42
C SER A 196 16.34 12.18 2.65
N VAL A 197 15.63 13.13 2.05
CA VAL A 197 15.80 14.56 2.35
C VAL A 197 15.43 14.82 3.81
N LEU A 198 14.23 14.38 4.24
CA LEU A 198 13.75 14.55 5.60
C LEU A 198 14.67 13.88 6.64
N TRP A 199 15.24 12.71 6.31
CA TRP A 199 16.25 12.06 7.15
C TRP A 199 17.46 12.95 7.41
N ARG A 200 17.95 13.65 6.39
CA ARG A 200 19.15 14.49 6.50
C ARG A 200 18.84 15.85 7.15
N SER A 201 17.65 16.40 6.91
CA SER A 201 17.29 17.76 7.35
C SER A 201 16.45 17.84 8.62
N GLU A 202 15.63 16.83 8.91
CA GLU A 202 14.57 16.88 9.93
C GLU A 202 14.60 15.71 10.93
N ARG A 203 15.63 14.86 10.91
CA ARG A 203 15.77 13.75 11.88
C ARG A 203 16.16 14.26 13.26
N THR A 204 15.14 14.54 14.07
CA THR A 204 15.21 15.15 15.41
C THR A 204 14.61 14.29 16.52
N GLY A 205 14.00 13.16 16.17
CA GLY A 205 13.39 12.24 17.12
C GLY A 205 14.42 11.35 17.84
N MET A 206 13.93 10.39 18.62
CA MET A 206 14.78 9.56 19.46
C MET A 206 15.57 8.49 18.70
N LEU A 207 15.16 8.13 17.48
CA LEU A 207 15.80 7.08 16.68
C LEU A 207 16.94 7.63 15.81
N TYR A 208 17.96 6.78 15.63
CA TYR A 208 19.12 7.04 14.77
C TYR A 208 19.85 8.36 15.07
N GLN A 209 19.93 8.78 16.34
CA GLN A 209 20.38 10.11 16.77
C GLN A 209 21.64 10.64 16.07
N ARG A 210 21.63 11.94 15.72
CA ARG A 210 22.77 12.62 15.07
C ARG A 210 24.06 12.60 15.89
N SER A 211 23.92 12.52 17.22
CA SER A 211 25.04 12.38 18.17
C SER A 211 25.88 11.12 17.97
N LEU A 212 25.32 10.09 17.32
CA LEU A 212 26.02 8.85 16.99
C LEU A 212 26.65 8.87 15.59
N PHE A 213 26.34 9.86 14.76
CA PHE A 213 26.76 9.92 13.36
C PHE A 213 27.30 11.30 12.98
N GLU A 214 26.45 12.22 12.50
CA GLU A 214 26.85 13.51 11.94
C GLU A 214 27.67 14.36 12.91
N ASP A 215 27.33 14.36 14.19
CA ASP A 215 28.04 15.17 15.20
C ASP A 215 29.45 14.63 15.50
N GLN A 216 29.72 13.39 15.11
CA GLN A 216 31.04 12.76 15.14
C GLN A 216 31.76 12.80 13.79
N GLY A 217 31.15 13.40 12.77
CA GLY A 217 31.68 13.48 11.40
C GLY A 217 31.45 12.21 10.56
N ASP A 218 30.67 11.23 11.04
CA ASP A 218 30.41 9.97 10.32
C ASP A 218 29.07 10.02 9.57
N ILE A 219 29.06 10.79 8.47
CA ILE A 219 27.88 10.90 7.60
C ILE A 219 27.59 9.57 6.90
N LEU A 220 28.60 8.74 6.63
CA LEU A 220 28.44 7.46 5.94
C LEU A 220 27.64 6.47 6.77
N ALA A 221 27.85 6.43 8.09
CA ALA A 221 27.05 5.59 8.98
C ALA A 221 25.58 6.02 9.02
N ALA A 222 25.29 7.33 8.95
CA ALA A 222 23.90 7.83 8.86
C ALA A 222 23.21 7.42 7.55
N GLU A 223 23.92 7.45 6.42
CA GLU A 223 23.42 6.99 5.13
C GLU A 223 23.22 5.48 5.09
N GLN A 224 24.14 4.71 5.67
CA GLN A 224 23.97 3.26 5.81
C GLN A 224 22.73 2.89 6.64
N ALA A 225 22.47 3.64 7.72
CA ALA A 225 21.27 3.44 8.52
C ALA A 225 19.98 3.78 7.75
N LEU A 226 19.99 4.85 6.96
CA LEU A 226 18.90 5.21 6.07
C LEU A 226 18.61 4.11 5.04
N ASP A 227 19.64 3.55 4.42
CA ASP A 227 19.51 2.45 3.45
C ASP A 227 18.86 1.21 4.07
N HIS A 228 19.24 0.86 5.30
CA HIS A 228 18.58 -0.24 6.04
C HIS A 228 17.10 0.05 6.29
N VAL A 229 16.74 1.27 6.69
CA VAL A 229 15.34 1.68 6.92
C VAL A 229 14.54 1.61 5.62
N LEU A 230 15.03 2.19 4.53
CA LEU A 230 14.36 2.17 3.23
C LEU A 230 14.23 0.75 2.68
N HIS A 231 15.23 -0.11 2.87
CA HIS A 231 15.18 -1.51 2.48
C HIS A 231 14.15 -2.30 3.29
N GLN A 232 14.02 -2.04 4.59
CA GLN A 232 12.99 -2.67 5.42
C GLN A 232 11.58 -2.22 4.99
N ILE A 233 11.38 -0.92 4.76
CA ILE A 233 10.11 -0.37 4.22
C ILE A 233 9.78 -1.03 2.88
N TRP A 234 10.75 -1.12 1.96
CA TRP A 234 10.59 -1.80 0.68
C TRP A 234 10.18 -3.26 0.83
N THR A 235 10.86 -3.99 1.71
CA THR A 235 10.57 -5.41 1.89
C THR A 235 9.16 -5.60 2.45
N ASP A 236 8.77 -4.85 3.47
CA ASP A 236 7.46 -5.03 4.10
C ASP A 236 6.30 -4.49 3.26
N LEU A 237 6.52 -3.43 2.46
CA LEU A 237 5.44 -2.87 1.63
C LEU A 237 4.99 -3.87 0.57
N LEU A 238 5.89 -4.69 0.02
CA LEU A 238 5.53 -5.75 -0.92
C LEU A 238 4.67 -6.83 -0.26
N GLY A 239 4.92 -7.09 1.02
CA GLY A 239 4.10 -7.94 1.86
C GLY A 239 2.68 -7.39 1.96
N PHE A 240 2.54 -6.19 2.52
CA PHE A 240 1.23 -5.55 2.69
C PHE A 240 0.49 -5.36 1.37
N ALA A 241 1.20 -5.04 0.29
CA ALA A 241 0.61 -4.92 -1.04
C ALA A 241 0.01 -6.25 -1.52
N GLY A 242 0.72 -7.36 -1.35
CA GLY A 242 0.21 -8.67 -1.75
C GLY A 242 -1.03 -9.11 -0.95
N ILE A 243 -1.04 -8.82 0.35
CA ILE A 243 -2.20 -9.06 1.24
C ILE A 243 -3.39 -8.19 0.82
N GLU A 244 -3.16 -6.91 0.49
CA GLU A 244 -4.20 -6.00 0.01
C GLU A 244 -4.85 -6.49 -1.29
N VAL A 245 -4.04 -7.00 -2.23
CA VAL A 245 -4.58 -7.59 -3.47
C VAL A 245 -5.50 -8.78 -3.14
N HIS A 246 -5.12 -9.64 -2.20
CA HIS A 246 -5.94 -10.79 -1.80
C HIS A 246 -7.23 -10.37 -1.12
N ARG A 247 -7.17 -9.45 -0.14
CA ARG A 247 -8.38 -9.02 0.60
C ARG A 247 -9.40 -8.32 -0.29
N ARG A 248 -8.96 -7.60 -1.34
CA ARG A 248 -9.84 -6.89 -2.28
C ARG A 248 -10.51 -7.78 -3.32
N ILE A 249 -10.03 -9.00 -3.51
CA ILE A 249 -10.58 -9.95 -4.48
C ILE A 249 -11.35 -11.08 -3.78
N LEU A 250 -10.93 -11.46 -2.56
CA LEU A 250 -11.48 -12.63 -1.83
C LEU A 250 -12.30 -12.27 -0.60
N GLY A 251 -12.13 -11.05 -0.07
CA GLY A 251 -12.74 -10.61 1.20
C GLY A 251 -14.12 -9.98 1.02
N LEU A 252 -14.61 -9.33 2.07
CA LEU A 252 -15.91 -8.64 2.05
C LEU A 252 -15.93 -7.44 1.10
N ALA A 253 -14.89 -6.60 1.17
CA ALA A 253 -14.86 -5.27 0.56
C ALA A 253 -14.12 -5.28 -0.77
N HIS A 254 -14.84 -5.62 -1.84
CA HIS A 254 -14.28 -5.71 -3.19
C HIS A 254 -13.87 -4.36 -3.77
N ASN A 255 -12.98 -4.41 -4.76
CA ASN A 255 -12.54 -3.25 -5.50
C ASN A 255 -13.38 -3.03 -6.79
N ALA A 256 -13.90 -1.81 -6.97
CA ALA A 256 -14.63 -1.40 -8.17
C ALA A 256 -13.82 -1.57 -9.48
N ASP A 257 -12.48 -1.54 -9.44
CA ASP A 257 -11.64 -1.83 -10.60
C ASP A 257 -12.02 -3.16 -11.28
N PHE A 258 -12.34 -4.20 -10.48
CA PHE A 258 -12.78 -5.50 -10.99
C PHE A 258 -14.29 -5.60 -11.07
N GLU A 259 -15.01 -5.14 -10.04
CA GLU A 259 -16.49 -5.31 -9.94
C GLU A 259 -17.29 -4.58 -11.02
N THR A 260 -16.69 -3.59 -11.68
CA THR A 260 -17.32 -2.88 -12.81
C THR A 260 -17.14 -3.59 -14.15
N ILE A 261 -16.34 -4.66 -14.21
CA ILE A 261 -16.19 -5.52 -15.39
C ILE A 261 -17.39 -6.47 -15.43
N ALA A 262 -18.31 -6.26 -16.37
CA ALA A 262 -19.58 -6.99 -16.43
C ALA A 262 -19.43 -8.47 -16.85
N ASP A 263 -18.46 -8.78 -17.70
CA ASP A 263 -18.18 -10.14 -18.13
C ASP A 263 -17.39 -10.89 -17.03
N GLU A 264 -18.01 -11.91 -16.45
CA GLU A 264 -17.44 -12.64 -15.32
C GLU A 264 -16.17 -13.43 -15.69
N ASP A 265 -16.06 -13.93 -16.92
CA ASP A 265 -14.88 -14.65 -17.38
C ASP A 265 -13.71 -13.69 -17.60
N VAL A 266 -13.98 -12.50 -18.13
CA VAL A 266 -12.97 -11.44 -18.25
C VAL A 266 -12.54 -10.93 -16.88
N ARG A 267 -13.49 -10.67 -15.98
CA ARG A 267 -13.23 -10.25 -14.59
C ARG A 267 -12.36 -11.27 -13.86
N ALA A 268 -12.77 -12.54 -13.86
CA ALA A 268 -12.01 -13.62 -13.23
C ALA A 268 -10.61 -13.78 -13.84
N SER A 269 -10.45 -13.60 -15.16
CA SER A 269 -9.13 -13.64 -15.81
C SER A 269 -8.20 -12.52 -15.31
N CYS A 270 -8.74 -11.33 -15.01
CA CYS A 270 -7.98 -10.22 -14.46
C CYS A 270 -7.66 -10.45 -12.97
N GLU A 271 -8.66 -10.84 -12.18
CA GLU A 271 -8.53 -11.17 -10.76
C GLU A 271 -7.52 -12.30 -10.52
N ALA A 272 -7.57 -13.37 -11.31
CA ALA A 272 -6.64 -14.49 -11.20
C ALA A 272 -5.17 -14.06 -11.37
N LYS A 273 -4.89 -13.14 -12.30
CA LYS A 273 -3.54 -12.59 -12.50
C LYS A 273 -3.11 -11.75 -11.31
N ALA A 274 -4.00 -10.89 -10.81
CA ALA A 274 -3.75 -10.08 -9.63
C ALA A 274 -3.50 -10.95 -8.38
N LEU A 275 -4.31 -11.99 -8.14
CA LEU A 275 -4.13 -12.92 -7.02
C LEU A 275 -2.77 -13.64 -7.06
N LYS A 276 -2.37 -14.14 -8.23
CA LYS A 276 -1.05 -14.79 -8.42
C LYS A 276 0.10 -13.81 -8.18
N PHE A 277 -0.03 -12.59 -8.68
CA PHE A 277 0.91 -11.51 -8.42
C PHE A 277 1.00 -11.18 -6.92
N GLY A 278 -0.15 -10.98 -6.26
CA GLY A 278 -0.22 -10.70 -4.83
C GLY A 278 0.45 -11.78 -3.99
N ARG A 279 0.23 -13.05 -4.33
CA ARG A 279 0.92 -14.19 -3.70
C ARG A 279 2.42 -14.14 -3.94
N HIS A 280 2.84 -13.85 -5.17
CA HIS A 280 4.25 -13.77 -5.53
C HIS A 280 4.98 -12.69 -4.73
N ILE A 281 4.47 -11.47 -4.70
CA ILE A 281 5.11 -10.36 -3.98
C ILE A 281 5.03 -10.56 -2.47
N ALA A 282 3.94 -11.10 -1.92
CA ALA A 282 3.86 -11.34 -0.48
C ALA A 282 4.87 -12.39 0.00
N VAL A 283 4.93 -13.54 -0.68
CA VAL A 283 5.76 -14.66 -0.26
C VAL A 283 7.24 -14.45 -0.60
N ASN A 284 7.53 -13.86 -1.77
CA ASN A 284 8.90 -13.72 -2.26
C ASN A 284 9.52 -12.33 -2.03
N ARG A 285 8.87 -11.42 -1.28
CA ARG A 285 9.34 -10.02 -1.10
C ARG A 285 10.82 -9.83 -0.74
N ARG A 286 11.43 -10.80 -0.05
CA ARG A 286 12.86 -10.75 0.33
C ARG A 286 13.83 -11.03 -0.82
N GLN A 287 13.31 -11.46 -1.97
CA GLN A 287 14.07 -11.77 -3.18
C GLN A 287 13.77 -10.78 -4.31
N ILE A 288 13.00 -9.74 -4.03
CA ILE A 288 12.63 -8.69 -4.99
C ILE A 288 13.31 -7.40 -4.52
N TYR A 289 14.20 -6.86 -5.33
CA TYR A 289 15.12 -5.80 -4.93
C TYR A 289 14.76 -4.43 -5.52
N SER A 290 13.84 -4.37 -6.47
CA SER A 290 13.42 -3.11 -7.08
C SER A 290 11.99 -3.12 -7.58
N ILE A 291 11.43 -1.92 -7.77
CA ILE A 291 10.10 -1.72 -8.37
C ILE A 291 10.06 -2.15 -9.84
N ASP A 292 11.20 -2.07 -10.54
CA ASP A 292 11.30 -2.53 -11.92
C ASP A 292 11.22 -4.07 -12.01
N GLU A 293 11.78 -4.80 -11.03
CA GLU A 293 11.60 -6.26 -10.92
C GLU A 293 10.15 -6.65 -10.59
N VAL A 294 9.41 -5.81 -9.85
CA VAL A 294 7.98 -6.05 -9.60
C VAL A 294 7.15 -5.83 -10.88
N ASN A 295 7.56 -4.86 -11.69
CA ASN A 295 6.81 -4.42 -12.88
C ASN A 295 7.17 -5.18 -14.17
N SER A 296 8.18 -6.06 -14.14
CA SER A 296 8.61 -6.91 -15.27
C SER A 296 7.77 -8.17 -15.44
#